data_AF-A0A7W6WGN1-F1
#
_entry.id   AF-A0A7W6WGN1-F1
#
_cell.length_a   1.000
_cell.length_b   1.000
_cell.length_c   1.000
_cell.angle_alpha   90.00
_cell.angle_beta   90.00
_cell.angle_gamma   90.00
#
_symmetry.space_group_name_H-M   'P 1'
#
loop_
_entity.id
_entity.type
_entity.pdbx_description
1 polymer ?
#
loop_
_entity_poly.entity_id
_entity_poly.type
_entity_poly.pdbx_seq_one_letter_code
_entity_poly.pdbx_strand_id
1 'polypeptide(L)'
;MFGSYVRPLLSQPNLTVLTDALVTRLVFNGKRATGVKVLVDGQMRQFTARCETVLSLGAINTPKVLMQSGVGPGDELKAHGIPVVQHLPGVGRNHQDHIAFGCTWAYRKPEAVGGTGCEAKLYWKSDARLSQP
;
A
#
# COMPACT_ATOMS: atom_id res chain seq x y z
N MET A 1 -5.96 8.76 -11.71
CA MET A 1 -4.47 8.82 -11.70
C MET A 1 -3.87 8.31 -13.02
N PHE A 2 -4.07 7.04 -13.41
CA PHE A 2 -3.53 6.52 -14.68
C PHE A 2 -3.91 7.34 -15.91
N GLY A 3 -5.21 7.61 -16.10
CA GLY A 3 -5.71 8.32 -17.28
C GLY A 3 -5.18 9.76 -17.43
N SER A 4 -4.84 10.42 -16.32
CA SER A 4 -4.39 11.82 -16.32
C SER A 4 -2.86 11.94 -16.39
N TYR A 5 -2.13 11.07 -15.71
CA TYR A 5 -0.67 11.20 -15.57
C TYR A 5 0.13 10.23 -16.43
N VAL A 6 -0.38 9.01 -16.65
CA VAL A 6 0.38 7.94 -17.31
C VAL A 6 -0.06 7.77 -18.76
N ARG A 7 -1.37 7.67 -19.01
CA ARG A 7 -1.94 7.40 -20.34
C ARG A 7 -1.43 8.37 -21.42
N PRO A 8 -1.34 9.71 -21.18
CA PRO A 8 -0.85 10.63 -22.20
C PRO A 8 0.65 10.46 -22.53
N LEU A 9 1.42 9.80 -21.66
CA LEU A 9 2.88 9.67 -21.76
C LEU A 9 3.33 8.27 -22.21
N LEU A 10 2.41 7.35 -22.51
CA LEU A 10 2.72 5.95 -22.85
C LEU A 10 3.59 5.79 -24.11
N SER A 11 3.60 6.77 -25.00
CA SER A 11 4.45 6.76 -26.20
C SER A 11 5.89 7.21 -25.94
N GLN A 12 6.20 7.72 -24.74
CA GLN A 12 7.55 8.18 -24.44
C GLN A 12 8.53 7.01 -24.32
N PRO A 13 9.69 7.06 -24.99
CA PRO A 13 10.63 5.94 -25.04
C PRO A 13 11.30 5.63 -23.70
N ASN A 14 11.28 6.57 -22.75
CA ASN A 14 11.86 6.44 -21.41
C ASN A 14 10.83 6.02 -20.34
N LEU A 15 9.58 5.74 -20.72
CA LEU A 15 8.55 5.23 -19.81
C LEU A 15 8.13 3.83 -20.24
N THR A 16 8.25 2.88 -19.31
CA THR A 16 7.73 1.53 -19.48
C THR A 16 6.69 1.26 -18.41
N VAL A 17 5.49 0.84 -18.82
CA VAL A 17 4.40 0.47 -17.93
C VAL A 17 4.12 -1.02 -18.10
N LEU A 18 4.24 -1.77 -17.00
CA LEU A 18 3.96 -3.19 -16.95
C LEU A 18 2.72 -3.38 -16.08
N THR A 19 1.63 -3.90 -16.67
CA THR A 19 0.43 -4.33 -15.94
C THR A 19 0.55 -5.80 -15.59
N ASP A 20 -0.36 -6.30 -14.75
CA ASP A 20 -0.41 -7.73 -14.37
C ASP A 20 0.93 -8.24 -13.80
N ALA A 21 1.65 -7.32 -13.16
CA ALA A 21 3.01 -7.46 -12.70
C ALA A 21 3.05 -7.30 -11.18
N LEU A 22 2.83 -8.40 -10.46
CA LEU A 22 2.75 -8.38 -8.99
C LEU A 22 4.15 -8.32 -8.38
N VAL A 23 4.50 -7.20 -7.75
CA VAL A 23 5.72 -7.07 -6.95
C VAL A 23 5.61 -7.92 -5.69
N THR A 24 6.54 -8.85 -5.50
CA THR A 24 6.57 -9.78 -4.35
C THR A 24 7.65 -9.45 -3.34
N ARG A 25 8.79 -8.89 -3.79
CA ARG A 25 9.94 -8.58 -2.93
C ARG A 25 10.82 -7.49 -3.54
N LEU A 26 11.48 -6.70 -2.70
CA LEU A 26 12.66 -5.91 -3.07
C LEU A 26 13.90 -6.81 -3.15
N VAL A 27 14.85 -6.40 -3.98
CA VAL A 27 16.18 -7.01 -4.07
C VAL A 27 17.19 -6.04 -3.46
N PHE A 28 18.12 -6.57 -2.67
CA PHE A 28 19.12 -5.77 -1.96
C PHE A 28 20.55 -6.18 -2.31
N ASN A 29 21.45 -5.20 -2.32
CA ASN A 29 22.88 -5.39 -2.16
C ASN A 29 23.30 -4.70 -0.86
N GLY A 30 23.59 -5.49 0.19
CA GLY A 30 23.73 -4.97 1.55
C GLY A 30 22.45 -4.26 2.00
N LYS A 31 22.54 -2.95 2.26
CA LYS A 31 21.40 -2.11 2.64
C LYS A 31 20.78 -1.31 1.48
N ARG A 32 21.34 -1.41 0.27
CA ARG A 32 20.83 -0.69 -0.91
C ARG A 32 19.82 -1.54 -1.67
N ALA A 33 18.61 -1.02 -1.89
CA ALA A 33 17.67 -1.62 -2.82
C ALA A 33 18.18 -1.47 -4.26
N THR A 34 18.20 -2.57 -5.01
CA THR A 34 18.72 -2.64 -6.39
C THR A 34 17.65 -3.06 -7.40
N GLY A 35 16.42 -3.31 -6.95
CA GLY A 35 15.32 -3.71 -7.82
C GLY A 35 14.19 -4.44 -7.10
N VAL A 36 13.38 -5.14 -7.88
CA VAL A 36 12.20 -5.89 -7.43
C VAL A 36 12.12 -7.27 -8.08
N LYS A 37 11.61 -8.24 -7.34
CA LYS A 37 11.08 -9.50 -7.88
C LYS A 37 9.60 -9.36 -8.13
N VAL A 38 9.19 -9.77 -9.33
CA VAL A 38 7.84 -9.55 -9.87
C VAL A 38 7.33 -10.85 -10.46
N LEU A 39 6.08 -11.21 -10.16
CA LEU A 39 5.36 -12.27 -10.84
C LEU A 39 4.62 -11.66 -12.03
N VAL A 40 4.98 -12.08 -13.24
CA VAL A 40 4.34 -11.64 -14.49
C VAL A 40 4.21 -12.85 -15.41
N ASP A 41 3.04 -13.03 -16.02
CA ASP A 41 2.71 -14.19 -16.85
C ASP A 41 2.97 -15.55 -16.15
N GLY A 42 2.70 -15.61 -14.84
CA GLY A 42 2.95 -16.80 -14.02
C GLY A 42 4.42 -17.11 -13.75
N GLN A 43 5.35 -16.26 -14.20
CA GLN A 43 6.79 -16.45 -14.03
C GLN A 43 7.40 -15.37 -13.13
N MET A 44 8.32 -15.81 -12.26
CA MET A 44 9.10 -14.88 -11.45
C MET A 44 10.18 -14.24 -12.32
N ARG A 45 10.12 -12.91 -12.44
CA ARG A 45 11.13 -12.08 -13.09
C ARG A 45 11.74 -11.10 -12.08
N GLN A 46 12.90 -10.55 -12.43
CA GLN A 46 13.57 -9.53 -11.64
C GLN A 46 13.84 -8.31 -12.50
N PHE A 47 13.48 -7.13 -11.99
CA PHE A 47 13.76 -5.85 -12.62
C PHE A 47 14.72 -5.08 -11.73
N THR A 48 15.77 -4.52 -12.32
CA THR A 48 16.81 -3.77 -11.59
C THR A 48 16.62 -2.27 -11.74
N ALA A 49 17.02 -1.54 -10.71
CA ALA A 49 16.99 -0.08 -10.68
C ALA A 49 18.41 0.47 -10.51
N ARG A 50 18.85 1.32 -11.44
CA ARG A 50 20.18 1.96 -11.36
C ARG A 50 20.24 3.01 -10.26
N CYS A 51 19.21 3.85 -10.16
CA CYS A 51 19.18 4.97 -9.21
C CYS A 51 18.40 4.58 -7.96
N GLU A 52 17.08 4.49 -8.07
CA GLU A 52 16.18 4.35 -6.93
C GLU A 52 15.01 3.42 -7.24
N THR A 53 14.39 2.87 -6.19
CA THR A 53 13.13 2.12 -6.26
C THR A 53 12.12 2.81 -5.36
N VAL A 54 11.01 3.27 -5.93
CA VAL A 54 9.92 3.92 -5.20
C VAL A 54 8.77 2.94 -5.03
N LEU A 55 8.40 2.64 -3.78
CA LEU A 55 7.24 1.79 -3.48
C LEU A 55 5.98 2.63 -3.31
N SER A 56 5.03 2.44 -4.22
CA SER A 56 3.72 3.12 -4.23
C SER A 56 2.57 2.12 -4.24
N LEU A 57 2.68 1.06 -3.43
CA LEU A 57 1.71 -0.06 -3.40
C LEU A 57 0.50 0.20 -2.49
N GLY A 58 0.40 1.39 -1.91
CA GLY A 58 -0.65 1.78 -0.95
C GLY A 58 -0.37 1.34 0.49
N ALA A 59 -1.21 1.81 1.42
CA ALA A 59 -1.01 1.65 2.87
C ALA A 59 -0.99 0.19 3.36
N ILE A 60 -1.59 -0.73 2.60
CA ILE A 60 -1.65 -2.16 2.94
C ILE A 60 -0.47 -2.93 2.33
N ASN A 61 -0.24 -2.78 1.02
CA ASN A 61 0.74 -3.63 0.33
C ASN A 61 2.18 -3.13 0.48
N THR A 62 2.41 -1.82 0.66
CA THR A 62 3.76 -1.30 0.90
C THR A 62 4.41 -1.91 2.15
N PRO A 63 3.80 -1.87 3.36
CA PRO A 63 4.42 -2.49 4.53
C PRO A 63 4.52 -4.01 4.39
N LYS A 64 3.56 -4.67 3.73
CA LYS A 64 3.65 -6.11 3.41
C LYS A 64 4.90 -6.43 2.60
N VAL A 65 5.14 -5.75 1.47
CA VAL A 65 6.30 -6.01 0.62
C VAL A 65 7.60 -5.64 1.32
N LEU A 66 7.64 -4.56 2.11
CA LEU A 66 8.80 -4.22 2.93
C LEU A 66 9.16 -5.36 3.89
N MET A 67 8.17 -5.85 4.66
CA MET A 67 8.38 -6.95 5.61
C MET A 67 8.78 -8.23 4.88
N GLN A 68 8.08 -8.59 3.80
CA GLN A 68 8.44 -9.73 2.96
C GLN A 68 9.88 -9.63 2.46
N SER A 69 10.41 -8.42 2.28
CA SER A 69 11.78 -8.15 1.82
C SER A 69 12.82 -8.02 2.93
N GLY A 70 12.46 -8.25 4.19
CA GLY A 70 13.36 -8.18 5.33
C GLY A 70 13.47 -6.80 5.99
N VAL A 71 12.57 -5.86 5.69
CA VAL A 71 12.51 -4.53 6.31
C VAL A 71 11.26 -4.44 7.19
N GLY A 72 11.44 -4.47 8.52
CA GLY A 72 10.32 -4.48 9.46
C GLY A 72 10.69 -4.86 10.90
N PRO A 73 9.70 -5.16 11.76
CA PRO A 73 9.93 -5.61 13.13
C PRO A 73 10.75 -6.92 13.13
N GLY A 74 11.90 -6.93 13.80
CA GLY A 74 12.91 -7.97 13.60
C GLY A 74 12.44 -9.33 14.08
N ASP A 75 11.72 -9.38 15.20
CA ASP A 75 11.21 -10.63 15.76
C ASP A 75 10.06 -11.20 14.94
N GLU A 76 9.18 -10.34 14.42
CA GLU A 76 8.12 -10.72 13.47
C GLU A 76 8.71 -11.35 12.20
N LEU A 77 9.75 -10.72 11.64
CA LEU A 77 10.44 -11.24 10.46
C LEU A 77 11.09 -12.60 10.72
N LYS A 78 11.80 -12.74 11.85
CA LYS A 78 12.44 -14.00 12.25
C LYS A 78 11.41 -15.11 12.47
N ALA A 79 10.27 -14.80 13.10
CA ALA A 79 9.19 -15.76 13.32
C ALA A 79 8.63 -16.33 12.00
N HIS A 80 8.71 -15.57 10.91
CA HIS A 80 8.30 -15.99 9.57
C HIS A 80 9.46 -16.53 8.70
N GLY A 81 10.64 -16.76 9.27
CA GLY A 81 11.81 -17.24 8.54
C GLY A 81 12.36 -16.23 7.52
N ILE A 82 12.08 -14.94 7.70
CA ILE A 82 12.54 -13.87 6.80
C ILE A 82 13.86 -13.29 7.34
N PRO A 83 14.96 -13.33 6.56
CA PRO A 83 16.20 -12.67 6.94
C PRO A 83 16.00 -11.17 7.13
N VAL A 84 16.50 -10.63 8.24
CA VAL A 84 16.38 -9.20 8.57
C VAL A 84 17.45 -8.42 7.80
N VAL A 85 17.02 -7.58 6.87
CA VAL A 85 17.87 -6.59 6.18
C VAL A 85 17.97 -5.33 7.04
N GLN A 86 16.84 -4.86 7.57
CA GLN A 86 16.77 -3.69 8.44
C GLN A 86 15.65 -3.87 9.47
N HIS A 87 16.02 -3.81 10.75
CA HIS A 87 15.04 -3.71 11.82
C HIS A 87 14.40 -2.33 11.78
N LEU A 88 13.10 -2.27 11.49
CA LEU A 88 12.31 -1.05 11.43
C LEU A 88 10.90 -1.32 12.00
N PRO A 89 10.71 -1.24 13.33
CA PRO A 89 9.51 -1.73 14.01
C PRO A 89 8.22 -0.96 13.67
N GLY A 90 8.33 0.24 13.08
CA GLY A 90 7.18 1.02 12.63
C GLY A 90 6.52 0.51 11.34
N VAL A 91 7.20 -0.35 10.55
CA VAL A 91 6.62 -0.90 9.32
C VAL A 91 5.40 -1.74 9.66
N GLY A 92 4.26 -1.43 9.04
CA GLY A 92 2.98 -2.10 9.27
C GLY A 92 2.24 -1.64 10.53
N ARG A 93 2.76 -0.64 11.25
CA ARG A 93 2.09 -0.02 12.41
C ARG A 93 1.46 1.31 12.03
N ASN A 94 0.71 1.88 12.97
CA ASN A 94 0.01 3.16 12.80
C ASN A 94 -0.92 3.18 11.57
N HIS A 95 -1.60 2.07 11.30
CA HIS A 95 -2.66 2.05 10.28
C HIS A 95 -3.85 2.86 10.79
N GLN A 96 -4.31 3.80 9.97
CA GLN A 96 -5.44 4.67 10.25
C GLN A 96 -6.41 4.55 9.09
N ASP A 97 -7.68 4.59 9.41
CA ASP A 97 -8.76 4.54 8.44
C ASP A 97 -9.96 5.34 8.96
N HIS A 98 -10.86 5.70 8.05
CA HIS A 98 -12.14 6.32 8.38
C HIS A 98 -13.25 5.28 8.22
N ILE A 99 -13.66 4.69 9.34
CA ILE A 99 -14.76 3.72 9.35
C ILE A 99 -16.05 4.46 8.96
N ALA A 100 -16.66 4.04 7.86
CA ALA A 100 -17.97 4.53 7.43
C ALA A 100 -19.06 3.51 7.79
N PHE A 101 -20.20 4.01 8.27
CA PHE A 101 -21.42 3.22 8.38
C PHE A 101 -22.55 3.99 7.69
N GLY A 102 -23.34 3.28 6.92
CA GLY A 102 -24.49 3.85 6.22
C GLY A 102 -25.73 3.77 7.09
N CYS A 103 -26.49 4.84 7.11
CA CYS A 103 -27.87 4.79 7.57
C CYS A 103 -28.77 5.03 6.36
N THR A 104 -29.70 4.12 6.12
CA THR A 104 -30.59 4.14 4.95
C THR A 104 -32.02 4.35 5.40
N TRP A 105 -32.71 5.31 4.79
CA TRP A 105 -34.12 5.58 5.06
C TRP A 105 -34.93 5.58 3.77
N ALA A 106 -36.18 5.15 3.86
CA ALA A 106 -37.12 5.29 2.77
C ALA A 106 -37.50 6.76 2.60
N TYR A 107 -37.43 7.24 1.36
CA TYR A 107 -37.98 8.55 1.00
C TYR A 107 -39.50 8.54 1.16
N ARG A 108 -40.06 9.64 1.70
CA ARG A 108 -41.52 9.85 1.72
C ARG A 108 -42.05 10.34 0.37
N LYS A 109 -41.22 11.01 -0.42
CA LYS A 109 -41.46 11.46 -1.80
C LYS A 109 -40.12 11.38 -2.57
N PRO A 110 -40.11 11.10 -3.89
CA PRO A 110 -38.86 11.06 -4.65
C PRO A 110 -38.10 12.38 -4.55
N GLU A 111 -36.85 12.33 -4.12
CA GLU A 111 -35.94 13.48 -4.06
C GLU A 111 -34.88 13.33 -5.16
N ALA A 112 -34.40 14.46 -5.71
CA ALA A 112 -33.27 14.46 -6.64
C ALA A 112 -31.99 14.02 -5.92
N VAL A 113 -31.03 13.47 -6.67
CA VAL A 113 -29.71 13.11 -6.12
C VAL A 113 -29.00 14.38 -5.64
N GLY A 114 -28.89 14.54 -4.32
CA GLY A 114 -28.14 15.61 -3.66
C GLY A 114 -26.70 15.23 -3.33
N GLY A 115 -26.01 16.07 -2.53
CA GLY A 115 -24.64 15.80 -2.07
C GLY A 115 -24.52 14.47 -1.30
N THR A 116 -23.38 13.80 -1.44
CA THR A 116 -23.17 12.48 -0.84
C THR A 116 -23.06 12.58 0.69
N GLY A 117 -24.04 11.99 1.38
CA GLY A 117 -24.27 12.08 2.83
C GLY A 117 -23.22 11.38 3.71
N CYS A 118 -22.02 11.92 3.77
CA CYS A 118 -21.02 11.60 4.79
C CYS A 118 -20.66 12.87 5.57
N GLU A 119 -21.62 13.43 6.32
CA GLU A 119 -21.42 14.63 7.14
C GLU A 119 -21.51 14.36 8.64
N ALA A 120 -20.95 13.24 9.10
CA ALA A 120 -20.68 13.04 10.52
C ALA A 120 -19.34 12.34 10.70
N LYS A 121 -18.41 12.99 11.42
CA LYS A 121 -17.16 12.38 11.89
C LYS A 121 -17.33 12.03 13.36
N LEU A 122 -17.19 10.75 13.68
CA LEU A 122 -17.09 10.29 15.06
C LEU A 122 -15.63 9.91 15.35
N TYR A 123 -15.08 10.48 16.42
CA TYR A 123 -13.79 10.06 16.97
C TYR A 123 -14.09 9.07 18.10
N TRP A 124 -13.54 7.87 18.02
CA TRP A 124 -13.78 6.82 18.99
C TRP A 124 -12.49 6.05 19.27
N LYS A 125 -12.31 5.63 20.53
CA LYS A 125 -11.15 4.85 20.95
C LYS A 125 -11.42 3.36 20.78
N SER A 126 -10.45 2.63 20.23
CA SER A 126 -10.48 1.17 20.26
C SER A 126 -10.38 0.60 21.69
N ASP A 127 -9.88 1.41 22.63
CA ASP A 127 -9.76 1.08 24.05
C ASP A 127 -10.30 2.23 24.93
N ALA A 128 -11.27 1.91 25.79
CA ALA A 128 -11.89 2.88 26.68
C ALA A 128 -10.90 3.58 27.64
N ARG A 129 -9.73 2.98 27.89
CA ARG A 129 -8.70 3.49 28.82
C ARG A 129 -7.87 4.64 28.27
N LEU A 130 -7.87 4.91 26.96
CA LEU A 130 -7.05 6.00 26.41
C LEU A 130 -7.65 7.37 26.79
N SER A 131 -6.81 8.38 27.03
CA SER A 131 -7.29 9.69 27.48
C SER A 131 -7.97 10.51 26.37
N GLN A 132 -7.66 10.20 25.11
CA GLN A 132 -8.16 10.88 23.91
C GLN A 132 -8.34 9.85 22.78
N PRO A 133 -9.24 10.08 21.81
CA PRO A 133 -9.26 9.35 20.54
C PRO A 133 -7.92 9.42 19.81
#